data_AF-A0A2U3KED9-F1
#
_entry.id   AF-A0A2U3KED9-F1
#
_cell.length_a   1.000
_cell.length_b   1.000
_cell.length_c   1.000
_cell.angle_alpha   90.00
_cell.angle_beta   90.00
_cell.angle_gamma   90.00
#
_symmetry.space_group_name_H-M   'P 1'
#
loop_
_entity.id
_entity.type
_entity.pdbx_description
1 polymer ?
#
loop_
_entity_poly.entity_id
_entity_poly.type
_entity_poly.pdbx_seq_one_letter_code
_entity_poly.pdbx_strand_id
1 'polypeptide(L)'
;MKKTFVFIIILVAFMFSGSAFAVARTGDGIPTIVNVGATYQTVTVNGVCRAIEYLTSAGVVSEIELFNDSAITDYGAVDTVGTYAWAIAQLPITGGTIRVHGGTYVFNTGITVSTINSIKTIGDGKSTVFQQGESLAAGGAMLFWLGSYNAVFDGIYFLGLGSGTEIALHFLGSPYAIVQNCYFSTWDGNNTYGCIDLSSNGYSVIDKSWFNNCGNGSLNPGGWFASAVSISGSDSSTFGIRITNNEFVGGSYGVYGEYPANILIANNHFQQNSGYLANIHILGSYSSTGHLVIVNNIFDNANQYCVELNTRPSEYGTTDNSIISDNNCTAAGPYSFWVGAGNNISITNNINNKPIYFAGTGNTGTGNTGSSGVAVLSSGAATVTVPSLCRAVCTDATAANPISCTVSGTTLTITGMGMDSINWFCF
;
A
#
# COMPACT_ATOMS: atom_id res chain seq x y z
N MET A 1 -48.63 8.23 -8.46
CA MET A 1 -48.21 7.83 -9.82
C MET A 1 -46.78 7.33 -9.75
N LYS A 2 -46.53 6.02 -9.94
CA LYS A 2 -45.16 5.49 -10.04
C LYS A 2 -44.60 5.92 -11.40
N LYS A 3 -43.54 6.74 -11.41
CA LYS A 3 -42.83 7.09 -12.64
C LYS A 3 -42.07 5.84 -13.10
N THR A 4 -42.42 5.29 -14.26
CA THR A 4 -41.64 4.26 -14.92
C THR A 4 -40.39 4.93 -15.49
N PHE A 5 -39.23 4.67 -14.89
CA PHE A 5 -37.95 5.04 -15.49
C PHE A 5 -37.58 3.95 -16.49
N VAL A 6 -37.39 4.34 -17.75
CA VAL A 6 -36.90 3.43 -18.80
C VAL A 6 -35.39 3.59 -18.85
N PHE A 7 -34.66 2.62 -18.30
CA PHE A 7 -33.24 2.47 -18.60
C PHE A 7 -33.10 1.68 -19.88
N ILE A 8 -32.52 2.30 -20.91
CA ILE A 8 -32.08 1.60 -22.11
C ILE A 8 -30.67 1.10 -21.81
N ILE A 9 -30.54 -0.16 -21.42
CA ILE A 9 -29.24 -0.82 -21.33
C ILE A 9 -28.91 -1.35 -22.73
N ILE A 10 -27.92 -0.74 -23.38
CA ILE A 10 -27.32 -1.29 -24.59
C ILE A 10 -26.28 -2.31 -24.13
N LEU A 11 -26.67 -3.59 -24.08
CA LEU A 11 -25.74 -4.68 -23.80
C LEU A 11 -24.80 -4.83 -25.01
N VAL A 12 -23.54 -4.43 -24.88
CA VAL A 12 -22.49 -4.72 -25.85
C VAL A 12 -21.80 -6.01 -25.41
N ALA A 13 -22.36 -7.15 -25.79
CA ALA A 13 -21.70 -8.43 -25.56
C ALA A 13 -20.61 -8.64 -26.61
N PHE A 14 -19.34 -8.65 -26.18
CA PHE A 14 -18.23 -9.10 -27.03
C PHE A 14 -18.32 -10.63 -27.17
N MET A 15 -18.43 -11.09 -28.42
CA MET A 15 -18.78 -12.45 -28.79
C MET A 15 -17.76 -13.49 -28.29
N PHE A 16 -18.21 -14.42 -27.45
CA PHE A 16 -17.60 -15.74 -27.30
C PHE A 16 -18.53 -16.79 -27.93
N SER A 17 -17.97 -17.70 -28.71
CA SER A 17 -18.70 -18.75 -29.44
C SER A 17 -19.25 -19.81 -28.48
N GLY A 18 -20.47 -19.59 -28.03
CA GLY A 18 -21.28 -20.46 -27.18
C GLY A 18 -22.50 -19.65 -26.74
N SER A 19 -23.67 -20.26 -26.57
CA SER A 19 -24.87 -19.54 -26.12
C SER A 19 -24.66 -19.07 -24.67
N ALA A 20 -24.12 -17.85 -24.52
CA ALA A 20 -24.02 -17.14 -23.26
C ALA A 20 -25.36 -16.46 -22.96
N PHE A 21 -25.74 -16.44 -21.69
CA PHE A 21 -26.97 -15.79 -21.24
C PHE A 21 -26.62 -14.74 -20.21
N ALA A 22 -27.41 -13.66 -20.18
CA ALA A 22 -27.34 -12.65 -19.14
C ALA A 22 -28.65 -12.68 -18.34
N VAL A 23 -28.54 -12.54 -17.02
CA VAL A 23 -29.71 -12.46 -16.13
C VAL A 23 -29.69 -11.10 -15.45
N ALA A 24 -30.66 -10.25 -15.81
CA ALA A 24 -30.84 -8.96 -15.14
C ALA A 24 -31.67 -9.16 -13.86
N ARG A 25 -31.19 -8.59 -12.76
CA ARG A 25 -31.83 -8.64 -11.44
C ARG A 25 -32.34 -7.26 -11.02
N THR A 26 -33.59 -7.21 -10.59
CA THR A 26 -34.29 -6.03 -10.09
C THR A 26 -34.46 -6.05 -8.58
N GLY A 27 -34.82 -4.91 -7.99
CA GLY A 27 -35.06 -4.79 -6.55
C GLY A 27 -36.19 -5.66 -5.97
N ASP A 28 -37.05 -6.24 -6.81
CA ASP A 28 -38.07 -7.23 -6.42
C ASP A 28 -37.57 -8.69 -6.50
N GLY A 29 -36.31 -8.90 -6.90
CA GLY A 29 -35.66 -10.21 -6.98
C GLY A 29 -36.06 -11.07 -8.18
N ILE A 30 -36.96 -10.59 -9.06
CA ILE A 30 -37.44 -11.38 -10.21
C ILE A 30 -36.39 -11.34 -11.33
N PRO A 31 -35.80 -12.49 -11.73
CA PRO A 31 -34.83 -12.51 -12.81
C PRO A 31 -35.51 -12.27 -14.16
N THR A 32 -34.96 -11.34 -14.94
CA THR A 32 -35.28 -11.21 -16.37
C THR A 32 -34.17 -11.88 -17.17
N ILE A 33 -34.48 -13.04 -17.76
CA ILE A 33 -33.52 -13.80 -18.58
C ILE A 33 -33.40 -13.15 -19.95
N VAL A 34 -32.16 -12.83 -20.33
CA VAL A 34 -31.82 -12.25 -21.63
C VAL A 34 -31.04 -13.28 -22.42
N ASN A 35 -31.60 -13.65 -23.58
CA ASN A 35 -30.94 -14.56 -24.49
C ASN A 35 -29.96 -13.75 -25.36
N VAL A 36 -28.68 -13.73 -24.96
CA VAL A 36 -27.65 -12.92 -25.63
C VAL A 36 -27.21 -13.63 -26.92
N GLY A 37 -28.05 -13.55 -27.95
CA GLY A 37 -27.72 -14.02 -29.30
C GLY A 37 -26.70 -13.13 -30.00
N ALA A 38 -26.34 -13.46 -31.25
CA ALA A 38 -25.36 -12.72 -32.07
C ALA A 38 -25.78 -11.30 -32.51
N THR A 39 -26.85 -10.75 -31.95
CA THR A 39 -27.39 -9.43 -32.27
C THR A 39 -27.63 -8.64 -30.99
N TYR A 40 -27.40 -7.32 -31.04
CA TYR A 40 -27.69 -6.41 -29.94
C TYR A 40 -29.16 -6.55 -29.53
N GLN A 41 -29.41 -6.99 -28.31
CA GLN A 41 -30.76 -6.99 -27.73
C GLN A 41 -30.86 -5.84 -26.74
N THR A 42 -31.85 -4.98 -26.94
CA THR A 42 -32.26 -4.01 -25.92
C THR A 42 -33.14 -4.74 -24.92
N VAL A 43 -32.75 -4.69 -23.65
CA VAL A 43 -33.51 -5.29 -22.55
C VAL A 43 -34.10 -4.16 -21.74
N THR A 44 -35.43 -4.12 -21.64
CA THR A 44 -36.12 -3.20 -20.75
C THR A 44 -36.38 -3.90 -19.43
N VAL A 45 -35.75 -3.41 -18.38
CA VAL A 45 -35.93 -3.92 -17.02
C VAL A 45 -36.92 -3.01 -16.30
N ASN A 46 -37.99 -3.57 -15.72
CA ASN A 46 -38.95 -2.80 -14.95
C ASN A 46 -38.42 -2.58 -13.52
N GLY A 47 -38.08 -1.34 -13.17
CA GLY A 47 -37.57 -0.97 -11.85
C GLY A 47 -36.09 -0.60 -11.88
N VAL A 48 -35.45 -0.60 -10.71
CA VAL A 48 -34.01 -0.34 -10.59
C VAL A 48 -33.27 -1.65 -10.86
N CYS A 49 -32.51 -1.69 -11.96
CA CYS A 49 -31.56 -2.78 -12.22
C CYS A 49 -30.43 -2.65 -11.20
N ARG A 50 -30.21 -3.71 -10.42
CA ARG A 50 -29.16 -3.73 -9.39
C ARG A 50 -27.96 -4.54 -9.81
N ALA A 51 -28.20 -5.59 -10.60
CA ALA A 51 -27.14 -6.44 -11.10
C ALA A 51 -27.49 -7.08 -12.45
N ILE A 52 -26.45 -7.44 -13.19
CA ILE A 52 -26.52 -8.32 -14.36
C ILE A 52 -25.52 -9.45 -14.14
N GLU A 53 -26.00 -10.68 -14.18
CA GLU A 53 -25.14 -11.88 -14.15
C GLU A 53 -24.85 -12.33 -15.59
N TYR A 54 -23.60 -12.61 -15.91
CA TYR A 54 -23.19 -13.22 -17.17
C TYR A 54 -22.78 -14.67 -16.93
N LEU A 55 -23.41 -15.58 -17.68
CA LEU A 55 -23.24 -17.02 -17.49
C LEU A 55 -22.53 -17.63 -18.69
N THR A 56 -21.64 -18.58 -18.40
CA THR A 56 -21.06 -19.50 -19.39
C THR A 56 -22.15 -20.38 -20.02
N SER A 57 -21.82 -21.07 -21.12
CA SER A 57 -22.72 -22.06 -21.74
C SER A 57 -23.11 -23.21 -20.81
N ALA A 58 -22.34 -23.46 -19.74
CA ALA A 58 -22.63 -24.44 -18.71
C ALA A 58 -23.55 -23.89 -17.59
N GLY A 59 -23.99 -22.63 -17.68
CA GLY A 59 -24.82 -21.99 -16.65
C GLY A 59 -24.04 -21.56 -15.40
N VAL A 60 -22.71 -21.52 -15.46
CA VAL A 60 -21.86 -21.02 -14.37
C VAL A 60 -21.66 -19.52 -14.54
N VAL A 61 -21.85 -18.73 -13.48
CA VAL A 61 -21.62 -17.28 -13.46
C VAL A 61 -20.13 -17.00 -13.64
N SER A 62 -19.77 -16.15 -14.61
CA SER A 62 -18.38 -15.74 -14.88
C SER A 62 -18.13 -14.27 -14.57
N GLU A 63 -19.14 -13.42 -14.73
CA GLU A 63 -19.07 -11.99 -14.48
C GLU A 63 -20.39 -11.48 -13.89
N ILE A 64 -20.30 -10.48 -13.01
CA ILE A 64 -21.46 -9.77 -12.47
C ILE A 64 -21.19 -8.28 -12.61
N GLU A 65 -22.11 -7.56 -13.23
CA GLU A 65 -22.14 -6.11 -13.18
C GLU A 65 -23.04 -5.64 -12.04
N LEU A 66 -22.57 -4.71 -11.22
CA LEU A 66 -23.30 -4.11 -10.11
C LEU A 66 -23.59 -2.63 -10.38
N PHE A 67 -24.83 -2.23 -10.15
CA PHE A 67 -25.31 -0.87 -10.30
C PHE A 67 -25.74 -0.32 -8.95
N ASN A 68 -25.47 0.96 -8.72
CA ASN A 68 -25.83 1.60 -7.47
C ASN A 68 -27.35 1.74 -7.34
N ASP A 69 -27.89 1.39 -6.18
CA ASP A 69 -29.28 1.61 -5.80
C ASP A 69 -29.31 2.23 -4.41
N SER A 70 -29.73 3.50 -4.34
CA SER A 70 -29.88 4.24 -3.09
C SER A 70 -30.82 3.61 -2.05
N ALA A 71 -31.65 2.64 -2.45
CA ALA A 71 -32.49 1.89 -1.52
C ALA A 71 -31.72 0.78 -0.77
N ILE A 72 -30.53 0.39 -1.24
CA ILE A 72 -29.64 -0.54 -0.53
C ILE A 72 -28.83 0.26 0.48
N THR A 73 -29.05 -0.02 1.77
CA THR A 73 -28.33 0.65 2.86
C THR A 73 -27.09 -0.09 3.31
N ASP A 74 -26.91 -1.35 2.92
CA ASP A 74 -25.73 -2.15 3.27
C ASP A 74 -25.32 -3.08 2.12
N TYR A 75 -24.23 -2.72 1.45
CA TYR A 75 -23.61 -3.53 0.41
C TYR A 75 -22.80 -4.72 0.95
N GLY A 76 -22.66 -4.82 2.27
CA GLY A 76 -22.16 -6.00 2.99
C GLY A 76 -23.18 -7.11 3.22
N ALA A 77 -24.48 -6.85 2.98
CA ALA A 77 -25.54 -7.81 3.25
C ALA A 77 -25.67 -8.87 2.15
N VAL A 78 -25.28 -10.12 2.43
CA VAL A 78 -25.29 -11.23 1.45
C VAL A 78 -26.69 -11.60 0.93
N ASP A 79 -27.73 -11.42 1.76
CA ASP A 79 -29.11 -11.79 1.41
C ASP A 79 -29.84 -10.75 0.54
N THR A 80 -29.19 -9.62 0.22
CA THR A 80 -29.78 -8.55 -0.59
C THR A 80 -29.24 -8.58 -2.00
N VAL A 81 -30.10 -8.92 -2.97
CA VAL A 81 -29.73 -8.94 -4.40
C VAL A 81 -29.17 -7.58 -4.83
N GLY A 82 -28.03 -7.62 -5.52
CA GLY A 82 -27.33 -6.44 -6.01
C GLY A 82 -26.38 -5.80 -5.02
N THR A 83 -26.20 -6.37 -3.83
CA THR A 83 -25.08 -6.01 -2.97
C THR A 83 -23.79 -6.63 -3.46
N TYR A 84 -22.65 -6.12 -2.98
CA TYR A 84 -21.35 -6.68 -3.30
C TYR A 84 -21.14 -8.05 -2.64
N ALA A 85 -21.61 -8.22 -1.39
CA ALA A 85 -21.61 -9.52 -0.71
C ALA A 85 -22.44 -10.59 -1.46
N TRP A 86 -23.64 -10.22 -1.94
CA TRP A 86 -24.47 -11.11 -2.76
C TRP A 86 -23.75 -11.54 -4.04
N ALA A 87 -23.09 -10.59 -4.73
CA ALA A 87 -22.36 -10.87 -5.96
C ALA A 87 -21.20 -11.84 -5.74
N ILE A 88 -20.42 -11.66 -4.67
CA ILE A 88 -19.37 -12.61 -4.27
C ILE A 88 -19.96 -14.01 -4.10
N ALA A 89 -21.11 -14.14 -3.42
CA ALA A 89 -21.76 -15.43 -3.17
C ALA A 89 -22.30 -16.11 -4.44
N GLN A 90 -22.48 -15.39 -5.55
CA GLN A 90 -22.91 -15.97 -6.83
C GLN A 90 -21.74 -16.52 -7.66
N LEU A 91 -20.50 -16.09 -7.38
CA LEU A 91 -19.35 -16.55 -8.14
C LEU A 91 -19.00 -18.01 -7.79
N PRO A 92 -18.53 -18.82 -8.76
CA PRO A 92 -18.04 -20.15 -8.48
C PRO A 92 -16.76 -20.10 -7.65
N ILE A 93 -16.43 -21.21 -7.00
CA ILE A 93 -15.21 -21.34 -6.18
C ILE A 93 -13.92 -21.05 -6.98
N THR A 94 -13.94 -21.30 -8.29
CA THR A 94 -12.83 -21.01 -9.20
C THR A 94 -12.62 -19.53 -9.45
N GLY A 95 -13.61 -18.69 -9.13
CA GLY A 95 -13.54 -17.25 -9.27
C GLY A 95 -14.38 -16.64 -10.37
N GLY A 96 -14.28 -15.32 -10.50
CA GLY A 96 -14.98 -14.55 -11.53
C GLY A 96 -14.67 -13.06 -11.44
N THR A 97 -15.37 -12.27 -12.25
CA THR A 97 -15.24 -10.81 -12.29
C THR A 97 -16.48 -10.14 -11.71
N ILE A 98 -16.29 -9.12 -10.88
CA ILE A 98 -17.35 -8.21 -10.44
C ILE A 98 -17.01 -6.82 -10.98
N ARG A 99 -17.79 -6.32 -11.93
CA ARG A 99 -17.66 -4.96 -12.44
C ARG A 99 -18.64 -4.06 -11.71
N VAL A 100 -18.17 -2.99 -11.09
CA VAL A 100 -18.97 -2.12 -10.24
C VAL A 100 -19.02 -0.73 -10.84
N HIS A 101 -20.18 -0.37 -11.36
CA HIS A 101 -20.39 0.90 -12.06
C HIS A 101 -20.40 2.08 -11.08
N GLY A 102 -20.26 3.29 -11.62
CA GLY A 102 -20.24 4.50 -10.81
C GLY A 102 -21.42 4.63 -9.81
N GLY A 103 -21.11 5.09 -8.60
CA GLY A 103 -22.04 5.28 -7.49
C GLY A 103 -21.38 5.09 -6.13
N THR A 104 -22.16 5.22 -5.05
CA THR A 104 -21.67 5.08 -3.67
C THR A 104 -22.29 3.88 -2.98
N TYR A 105 -21.45 2.90 -2.67
CA TYR A 105 -21.79 1.60 -2.13
C TYR A 105 -21.42 1.60 -0.65
N VAL A 106 -22.41 1.80 0.23
CA VAL A 106 -22.19 1.90 1.68
C VAL A 106 -22.14 0.52 2.32
N PHE A 107 -21.08 0.21 3.07
CA PHE A 107 -20.85 -1.04 3.77
C PHE A 107 -21.06 -0.84 5.27
N ASN A 108 -22.21 -1.28 5.79
CA ASN A 108 -22.49 -1.33 7.22
C ASN A 108 -22.04 -2.64 7.86
N THR A 109 -21.85 -3.68 7.05
CA THR A 109 -21.32 -4.99 7.45
C THR A 109 -20.04 -5.30 6.67
N GLY A 110 -19.01 -5.79 7.36
CA GLY A 110 -17.77 -6.24 6.71
C GLY A 110 -17.97 -7.59 6.02
N ILE A 111 -17.24 -7.81 4.93
CA ILE A 111 -17.35 -9.06 4.15
C ILE A 111 -16.10 -9.90 4.39
N THR A 112 -16.29 -11.16 4.78
CA THR A 112 -15.21 -12.15 4.81
C THR A 112 -15.25 -13.03 3.57
N VAL A 113 -14.15 -13.08 2.81
CA VAL A 113 -13.96 -13.95 1.65
C VAL A 113 -12.96 -15.03 2.02
N SER A 114 -13.41 -16.27 2.13
CA SER A 114 -12.56 -17.40 2.55
C SER A 114 -12.57 -18.62 1.63
N THR A 115 -13.49 -18.67 0.66
CA THR A 115 -13.71 -19.87 -0.15
C THR A 115 -13.37 -19.70 -1.62
N ILE A 116 -13.25 -18.47 -2.13
CA ILE A 116 -13.11 -18.21 -3.57
C ILE A 116 -11.64 -18.00 -3.92
N ASN A 117 -11.17 -18.73 -4.93
CA ASN A 117 -9.75 -18.78 -5.29
C ASN A 117 -9.24 -17.58 -6.10
N SER A 118 -10.13 -16.76 -6.65
CA SER A 118 -9.78 -15.60 -7.48
C SER A 118 -11.00 -14.71 -7.68
N ILE A 119 -10.92 -13.43 -7.31
CA ILE A 119 -11.98 -12.47 -7.67
C ILE A 119 -11.30 -11.24 -8.24
N LYS A 120 -11.80 -10.79 -9.38
CA LYS A 120 -11.43 -9.50 -9.94
C LYS A 120 -12.57 -8.51 -9.77
N THR A 121 -12.37 -7.50 -8.95
CA THR A 121 -13.29 -6.38 -8.77
C THR A 121 -12.80 -5.16 -9.53
N ILE A 122 -13.59 -4.68 -10.49
CA ILE A 122 -13.25 -3.58 -11.40
C ILE A 122 -14.26 -2.46 -11.21
N GLY A 123 -13.83 -1.28 -10.79
CA GLY A 123 -14.64 -0.08 -10.77
C GLY A 123 -14.33 0.89 -11.90
N ASP A 124 -15.09 1.99 -11.95
CA ASP A 124 -14.94 3.08 -12.94
C ASP A 124 -13.98 4.19 -12.46
N GLY A 125 -13.08 3.87 -11.52
CA GLY A 125 -12.16 4.80 -10.88
C GLY A 125 -12.80 5.54 -9.71
N LYS A 126 -12.55 6.85 -9.59
CA LYS A 126 -13.05 7.68 -8.49
C LYS A 126 -14.58 7.76 -8.41
N SER A 127 -15.30 7.43 -9.48
CA SER A 127 -16.76 7.42 -9.50
C SER A 127 -17.37 6.18 -8.83
N THR A 128 -16.61 5.10 -8.64
CA THR A 128 -17.07 3.90 -7.93
C THR A 128 -16.56 3.95 -6.50
N VAL A 129 -17.42 4.37 -5.58
CA VAL A 129 -17.06 4.61 -4.18
C VAL A 129 -17.53 3.46 -3.29
N PHE A 130 -16.59 2.76 -2.67
CA PHE A 130 -16.85 1.84 -1.56
C PHE A 130 -16.70 2.61 -0.27
N GLN A 131 -17.84 2.98 0.31
CA GLN A 131 -17.88 3.83 1.49
C GLN A 131 -18.17 3.00 2.72
N GLN A 132 -17.41 3.22 3.77
CA GLN A 132 -17.72 2.69 5.09
C GLN A 132 -19.02 3.28 5.63
N GLY A 133 -19.88 2.42 6.15
CA GLY A 133 -21.08 2.79 6.89
C GLY A 133 -20.78 2.96 8.38
N GLU A 134 -21.59 3.74 9.08
CA GLU A 134 -21.43 4.03 10.51
C GLU A 134 -21.47 2.76 11.38
N SER A 135 -22.21 1.74 10.94
CA SER A 135 -22.34 0.47 11.70
C SER A 135 -21.09 -0.42 11.61
N LEU A 136 -20.22 -0.20 10.61
CA LEU A 136 -19.00 -0.97 10.43
C LEU A 136 -17.92 -0.56 11.46
N ALA A 137 -18.13 0.53 12.20
CA ALA A 137 -17.06 1.28 12.85
C ALA A 137 -16.35 0.64 14.06
N ALA A 138 -16.69 -0.61 14.42
CA ALA A 138 -16.07 -1.33 15.52
C ALA A 138 -15.26 -2.55 15.02
N GLY A 139 -13.94 -2.42 14.91
CA GLY A 139 -13.02 -3.57 14.97
C GLY A 139 -12.68 -4.30 13.67
N GLY A 140 -13.35 -4.02 12.55
CA GLY A 140 -13.31 -4.87 11.36
C GLY A 140 -12.69 -4.24 10.10
N ALA A 141 -12.29 -5.09 9.16
CA ALA A 141 -12.02 -4.68 7.79
C ALA A 141 -13.33 -4.60 6.99
N MET A 142 -13.44 -3.66 6.06
CA MET A 142 -14.56 -3.62 5.11
C MET A 142 -14.57 -4.89 4.26
N LEU A 143 -13.42 -5.25 3.69
CA LEU A 143 -13.21 -6.50 2.97
C LEU A 143 -12.06 -7.28 3.62
N PHE A 144 -12.38 -8.45 4.16
CA PHE A 144 -11.43 -9.35 4.81
C PHE A 144 -11.25 -10.64 3.99
N TRP A 145 -10.05 -10.83 3.47
CA TRP A 145 -9.64 -12.01 2.71
C TRP A 145 -8.90 -12.96 3.64
N LEU A 146 -9.42 -14.18 3.80
CA LEU A 146 -8.89 -15.17 4.72
C LEU A 146 -8.57 -16.47 3.98
N GLY A 147 -7.28 -16.73 3.73
CA GLY A 147 -6.83 -17.96 3.05
C GLY A 147 -7.23 -18.06 1.57
N SER A 148 -7.68 -16.96 0.97
CA SER A 148 -8.16 -16.90 -0.41
C SER A 148 -7.08 -16.31 -1.33
N TYR A 149 -7.04 -16.72 -2.60
CA TYR A 149 -5.93 -16.38 -3.50
C TYR A 149 -6.38 -15.36 -4.55
N ASN A 150 -5.42 -14.67 -5.18
CA ASN A 150 -5.64 -13.90 -6.42
C ASN A 150 -6.79 -12.86 -6.34
N ALA A 151 -6.83 -12.06 -5.27
CA ALA A 151 -7.74 -10.94 -5.18
C ALA A 151 -7.23 -9.78 -6.02
N VAL A 152 -8.04 -9.27 -6.96
CA VAL A 152 -7.68 -8.11 -7.79
C VAL A 152 -8.69 -7.00 -7.58
N PHE A 153 -8.23 -5.82 -7.20
CA PHE A 153 -9.01 -4.59 -7.11
C PHE A 153 -8.44 -3.57 -8.10
N ASP A 154 -9.28 -3.07 -9.00
CA ASP A 154 -8.88 -2.14 -10.05
C ASP A 154 -9.89 -0.98 -10.16
N GLY A 155 -9.43 0.26 -9.98
CA GLY A 155 -10.29 1.43 -10.25
C GLY A 155 -11.42 1.63 -9.22
N ILE A 156 -11.16 1.43 -7.92
CA ILE A 156 -12.17 1.63 -6.86
C ILE A 156 -11.70 2.74 -5.91
N TYR A 157 -12.63 3.57 -5.46
CA TYR A 157 -12.39 4.54 -4.40
C TYR A 157 -12.93 4.05 -3.04
N PHE A 158 -12.03 3.67 -2.15
CA PHE A 158 -12.33 3.29 -0.77
C PHE A 158 -12.35 4.52 0.15
N LEU A 159 -13.51 4.81 0.72
CA LEU A 159 -13.74 5.97 1.58
C LEU A 159 -14.07 5.52 3.01
N GLY A 160 -13.17 5.81 3.95
CA GLY A 160 -13.39 5.63 5.39
C GLY A 160 -14.14 6.82 6.00
N LEU A 161 -14.72 6.63 7.19
CA LEU A 161 -15.58 7.64 7.85
C LEU A 161 -14.87 8.58 8.83
N GLY A 162 -13.60 8.37 9.16
CA GLY A 162 -12.97 9.23 10.16
C GLY A 162 -12.95 8.68 11.59
N SER A 163 -13.44 7.46 11.84
CA SER A 163 -13.68 7.00 13.21
C SER A 163 -13.69 5.49 13.37
N GLY A 164 -12.67 4.91 14.00
CA GLY A 164 -12.75 3.51 14.41
C GLY A 164 -11.40 2.81 14.42
N THR A 165 -11.42 1.51 14.16
CA THR A 165 -10.26 0.62 14.06
C THR A 165 -10.41 -0.16 12.76
N GLU A 166 -10.11 0.50 11.64
CA GLU A 166 -10.73 0.15 10.36
C GLU A 166 -9.70 -0.03 9.25
N ILE A 167 -9.90 -1.06 8.44
CA ILE A 167 -9.06 -1.41 7.29
C ILE A 167 -9.99 -1.49 6.07
N ALA A 168 -9.61 -0.90 4.94
CA ALA A 168 -10.38 -1.08 3.71
C ALA A 168 -10.26 -2.52 3.21
N LEU A 169 -9.00 -2.96 3.07
CA LEU A 169 -8.65 -4.27 2.54
C LEU A 169 -7.68 -4.98 3.48
N HIS A 170 -8.11 -6.09 4.08
CA HIS A 170 -7.25 -6.93 4.90
C HIS A 170 -7.10 -8.30 4.25
N PHE A 171 -5.88 -8.67 3.93
CA PHE A 171 -5.52 -9.94 3.32
C PHE A 171 -4.69 -10.75 4.31
N LEU A 172 -5.32 -11.74 4.95
CA LEU A 172 -4.68 -12.66 5.89
C LEU A 172 -4.47 -14.03 5.24
N GLY A 173 -3.21 -14.44 5.07
CA GLY A 173 -2.87 -15.73 4.45
C GLY A 173 -3.37 -15.87 3.01
N SER A 174 -3.51 -14.75 2.32
CA SER A 174 -4.17 -14.58 1.03
C SER A 174 -3.19 -14.03 -0.03
N PRO A 175 -2.32 -14.87 -0.60
CA PRO A 175 -1.27 -14.41 -1.52
C PRO A 175 -1.83 -13.96 -2.87
N TYR A 176 -1.02 -13.22 -3.61
CA TYR A 176 -1.34 -12.70 -4.96
C TYR A 176 -2.43 -11.63 -4.98
N ALA A 177 -2.51 -10.80 -3.94
CA ALA A 177 -3.38 -9.62 -3.97
C ALA A 177 -2.81 -8.57 -4.93
N ILE A 178 -3.64 -8.03 -5.83
CA ILE A 178 -3.31 -6.94 -6.74
C ILE A 178 -4.28 -5.79 -6.47
N VAL A 179 -3.77 -4.67 -5.99
CA VAL A 179 -4.54 -3.43 -5.82
C VAL A 179 -3.94 -2.40 -6.77
N GLN A 180 -4.70 -1.99 -7.78
CA GLN A 180 -4.21 -1.08 -8.81
C GLN A 180 -5.20 0.01 -9.19
N ASN A 181 -4.71 1.19 -9.55
CA ASN A 181 -5.56 2.34 -9.93
C ASN A 181 -6.65 2.66 -8.89
N CYS A 182 -6.42 2.32 -7.63
CA CYS A 182 -7.37 2.51 -6.54
C CYS A 182 -7.10 3.82 -5.79
N TYR A 183 -8.11 4.28 -5.07
CA TYR A 183 -8.06 5.49 -4.28
C TYR A 183 -8.46 5.16 -2.86
N PHE A 184 -7.77 5.69 -1.87
CA PHE A 184 -8.06 5.47 -0.46
C PHE A 184 -8.08 6.83 0.25
N SER A 185 -9.12 7.11 1.02
CA SER A 185 -9.22 8.35 1.79
C SER A 185 -9.86 8.15 3.15
N THR A 186 -9.39 8.92 4.14
CA THR A 186 -10.03 9.09 5.47
C THR A 186 -10.19 7.80 6.27
N TRP A 187 -9.15 6.98 6.28
CA TRP A 187 -9.05 5.77 7.09
C TRP A 187 -8.15 6.03 8.30
N ASP A 188 -8.63 6.82 9.25
CA ASP A 188 -7.98 7.20 10.50
C ASP A 188 -8.41 6.27 11.65
N GLY A 189 -7.94 5.03 11.58
CA GLY A 189 -8.06 4.14 12.71
C GLY A 189 -7.28 4.68 13.93
N ASN A 190 -7.89 4.70 15.12
CA ASN A 190 -7.17 4.85 16.40
C ASN A 190 -6.29 3.63 16.74
N ASN A 191 -6.29 2.61 15.88
CA ASN A 191 -5.62 1.33 16.08
C ASN A 191 -4.51 1.09 15.05
N THR A 192 -3.79 -0.01 15.28
CA THR A 192 -2.58 -0.51 14.59
C THR A 192 -2.67 -0.74 13.08
N TYR A 193 -3.78 -0.40 12.42
CA TYR A 193 -4.01 -0.82 11.03
C TYR A 193 -4.21 0.32 10.03
N GLY A 194 -3.83 -0.01 8.81
CA GLY A 194 -3.79 0.86 7.65
C GLY A 194 -4.99 0.81 6.70
N CYS A 195 -4.85 1.49 5.56
CA CYS A 195 -5.80 1.35 4.44
C CYS A 195 -5.79 -0.06 3.85
N ILE A 196 -4.60 -0.65 3.70
CA ILE A 196 -4.38 -2.01 3.23
C ILE A 196 -3.49 -2.78 4.22
N ASP A 197 -3.88 -4.00 4.54
CA ASP A 197 -3.10 -4.92 5.38
C ASP A 197 -2.79 -6.20 4.58
N LEU A 198 -1.50 -6.50 4.32
CA LEU A 198 -1.05 -7.69 3.59
C LEU A 198 -0.49 -8.77 4.53
N SER A 199 -1.11 -8.97 5.69
CA SER A 199 -0.69 -9.96 6.68
C SER A 199 -0.51 -11.38 6.13
N SER A 200 0.71 -11.93 6.23
CA SER A 200 1.04 -13.30 5.82
C SER A 200 0.81 -13.62 4.34
N ASN A 201 1.12 -12.69 3.43
CA ASN A 201 0.90 -12.86 1.99
C ASN A 201 2.19 -13.12 1.20
N GLY A 202 2.05 -13.94 0.16
CA GLY A 202 3.00 -14.05 -0.94
C GLY A 202 2.69 -13.03 -2.07
N TYR A 203 3.71 -12.74 -2.90
CA TYR A 203 3.67 -12.02 -4.18
C TYR A 203 2.48 -11.07 -4.42
N SER A 204 2.37 -10.01 -3.61
CA SER A 204 1.28 -9.03 -3.74
C SER A 204 1.76 -7.72 -4.36
N VAL A 205 0.88 -7.01 -5.06
CA VAL A 205 1.19 -5.80 -5.83
C VAL A 205 0.24 -4.68 -5.43
N ILE A 206 0.79 -3.52 -5.12
CA ILE A 206 0.08 -2.25 -4.95
C ILE A 206 0.68 -1.29 -5.98
N ASP A 207 -0.09 -0.94 -7.02
CA ASP A 207 0.41 -0.15 -8.15
C ASP A 207 -0.51 1.02 -8.51
N LYS A 208 0.05 2.16 -8.92
CA LYS A 208 -0.73 3.29 -9.50
C LYS A 208 -1.92 3.74 -8.65
N SER A 209 -1.81 3.62 -7.34
CA SER A 209 -2.88 3.93 -6.41
C SER A 209 -2.58 5.21 -5.64
N TRP A 210 -3.63 5.88 -5.22
CA TRP A 210 -3.55 7.13 -4.46
C TRP A 210 -4.11 6.91 -3.06
N PHE A 211 -3.37 7.38 -2.07
CA PHE A 211 -3.74 7.25 -0.69
C PHE A 211 -3.69 8.59 0.01
N ASN A 212 -4.75 8.91 0.76
CA ASN A 212 -4.88 10.20 1.42
C ASN A 212 -5.41 10.09 2.85
N ASN A 213 -4.65 10.61 3.80
CA ASN A 213 -5.02 10.59 5.21
C ASN A 213 -5.40 9.18 5.70
N CYS A 214 -4.60 8.18 5.33
CA CYS A 214 -4.68 6.86 5.95
C CYS A 214 -3.83 6.88 7.23
N GLY A 215 -4.41 6.48 8.36
CA GLY A 215 -3.67 6.18 9.58
C GLY A 215 -3.26 7.40 10.42
N ASN A 216 -4.11 8.43 10.56
CA ASN A 216 -3.81 9.66 11.31
C ASN A 216 -4.05 9.54 12.85
N GLY A 217 -3.87 8.35 13.41
CA GLY A 217 -4.08 8.07 14.84
C GLY A 217 -2.96 8.60 15.74
N SER A 218 -3.31 9.18 16.88
CA SER A 218 -2.41 9.96 17.75
C SER A 218 -1.58 9.17 18.78
N LEU A 219 -1.78 7.85 18.94
CA LEU A 219 -1.31 7.16 20.16
C LEU A 219 -0.58 5.81 19.97
N ASN A 220 -0.32 5.35 18.76
CA ASN A 220 0.55 4.20 18.50
C ASN A 220 0.93 4.21 17.02
N PRO A 221 2.03 3.58 16.57
CA PRO A 221 2.54 3.73 15.20
C PRO A 221 1.70 2.91 14.21
N GLY A 222 0.38 2.99 14.28
CA GLY A 222 -0.59 2.07 13.70
C GLY A 222 -1.18 2.47 12.37
N GLY A 223 -0.74 3.57 11.79
CA GLY A 223 -1.30 4.06 10.55
C GLY A 223 -0.42 3.75 9.36
N TRP A 224 -0.71 2.66 8.63
CA TRP A 224 0.10 2.24 7.48
C TRP A 224 -0.72 2.38 6.20
N PHE A 225 -0.14 2.68 5.05
CA PHE A 225 -0.95 2.61 3.81
C PHE A 225 -1.03 1.18 3.26
N ALA A 226 0.06 0.43 3.44
CA ALA A 226 0.19 -0.99 3.18
C ALA A 226 1.01 -1.61 4.30
N SER A 227 0.52 -2.69 4.91
CA SER A 227 1.29 -3.52 5.85
C SER A 227 1.97 -4.67 5.11
N ALA A 228 3.06 -5.16 5.66
CA ALA A 228 3.54 -6.52 5.46
C ALA A 228 3.83 -7.06 6.86
N VAL A 229 2.85 -7.69 7.53
CA VAL A 229 3.01 -8.22 8.89
C VAL A 229 3.00 -9.75 8.86
N SER A 230 3.97 -10.39 9.52
CA SER A 230 3.84 -11.81 9.89
C SER A 230 3.14 -11.91 11.25
N ILE A 231 1.89 -12.39 11.29
CA ILE A 231 1.10 -12.50 12.55
C ILE A 231 1.54 -13.68 13.45
N SER A 232 2.52 -14.50 13.06
CA SER A 232 2.99 -15.57 13.94
C SER A 232 4.51 -15.74 13.88
N GLY A 233 5.11 -15.97 15.06
CA GLY A 233 6.52 -16.38 15.23
C GLY A 233 6.83 -17.78 14.66
N SER A 234 6.17 -18.16 13.57
CA SER A 234 6.37 -19.37 12.81
C SER A 234 6.47 -18.97 11.33
N ASP A 235 7.68 -18.69 10.84
CA ASP A 235 8.21 -18.76 9.46
C ASP A 235 7.33 -18.50 8.22
N SER A 236 6.10 -17.98 8.35
CA SER A 236 5.24 -17.60 7.24
C SER A 236 5.62 -16.20 6.79
N SER A 237 6.84 -16.09 6.26
CA SER A 237 7.39 -14.83 5.77
C SER A 237 6.42 -14.19 4.79
N THR A 238 6.10 -12.92 5.00
CA THR A 238 5.47 -12.11 3.97
C THR A 238 6.55 -11.80 2.94
N PHE A 239 6.39 -12.26 1.69
CA PHE A 239 7.44 -12.11 0.67
C PHE A 239 6.93 -11.71 -0.71
N GLY A 240 7.80 -11.04 -1.47
CA GLY A 240 7.55 -10.70 -2.87
C GLY A 240 6.56 -9.55 -3.06
N ILE A 241 6.48 -8.63 -2.09
CA ILE A 241 5.59 -7.47 -2.18
C ILE A 241 6.21 -6.40 -3.09
N ARG A 242 5.39 -5.85 -3.98
CA ARG A 242 5.74 -4.70 -4.82
C ARG A 242 4.79 -3.54 -4.56
N ILE A 243 5.34 -2.41 -4.14
CA ILE A 243 4.62 -1.15 -3.94
C ILE A 243 5.21 -0.13 -4.91
N THR A 244 4.52 0.13 -6.02
CA THR A 244 5.06 0.94 -7.12
C THR A 244 4.12 2.01 -7.67
N ASN A 245 4.69 3.12 -8.15
CA ASN A 245 3.93 4.16 -8.87
C ASN A 245 2.75 4.73 -8.06
N ASN A 246 2.82 4.73 -6.72
CA ASN A 246 1.75 5.22 -5.87
C ASN A 246 2.01 6.66 -5.39
N GLU A 247 0.95 7.32 -4.97
CA GLU A 247 1.00 8.64 -4.32
C GLU A 247 0.42 8.53 -2.91
N PHE A 248 1.20 8.94 -1.91
CA PHE A 248 0.83 8.89 -0.49
C PHE A 248 0.79 10.32 0.06
N VAL A 249 -0.39 10.80 0.43
CA VAL A 249 -0.63 12.19 0.83
C VAL A 249 -1.24 12.26 2.22
N GLY A 250 -0.50 12.73 3.21
CA GLY A 250 -1.00 12.88 4.58
C GLY A 250 -1.28 11.55 5.29
N GLY A 251 -0.90 11.48 6.56
CA GLY A 251 -0.94 10.24 7.36
C GLY A 251 0.28 10.13 8.27
N SER A 252 0.38 9.01 9.00
CA SER A 252 1.50 8.78 9.92
C SER A 252 2.75 8.22 9.24
N TYR A 253 2.58 7.21 8.39
CA TYR A 253 3.63 6.60 7.57
C TYR A 253 3.08 6.32 6.19
N GLY A 254 3.87 6.57 5.15
CA GLY A 254 3.65 6.21 3.73
C GLY A 254 3.67 4.71 3.42
N VAL A 255 4.64 3.98 3.95
CA VAL A 255 4.69 2.51 3.92
C VAL A 255 5.22 2.04 5.25
N TYR A 256 4.64 0.97 5.77
CA TYR A 256 5.13 0.34 6.97
C TYR A 256 5.22 -1.17 6.80
N GLY A 257 6.28 -1.77 7.32
CA GLY A 257 6.47 -3.23 7.27
C GLY A 257 7.03 -3.75 8.57
N GLU A 258 6.56 -4.93 8.96
CA GLU A 258 7.02 -5.68 10.13
C GLU A 258 7.50 -7.05 9.67
N TYR A 259 8.81 -7.31 9.81
CA TYR A 259 9.43 -8.58 9.41
C TYR A 259 9.32 -8.91 7.91
N PRO A 260 9.46 -7.95 6.97
CA PRO A 260 9.31 -8.26 5.56
C PRO A 260 10.52 -8.98 4.98
N ALA A 261 10.27 -9.88 4.02
CA ALA A 261 11.29 -10.45 3.15
C ALA A 261 11.01 -10.07 1.69
N ASN A 262 12.02 -9.71 0.91
CA ASN A 262 11.90 -9.47 -0.54
C ASN A 262 10.81 -8.45 -0.92
N ILE A 263 10.99 -7.19 -0.50
CA ILE A 263 10.08 -6.09 -0.84
C ILE A 263 10.73 -5.12 -1.83
N LEU A 264 9.95 -4.70 -2.83
CA LEU A 264 10.27 -3.61 -3.73
C LEU A 264 9.35 -2.42 -3.47
N ILE A 265 9.92 -1.26 -3.14
CA ILE A 265 9.23 0.03 -3.02
C ILE A 265 9.85 0.98 -4.04
N ALA A 266 9.17 1.25 -5.15
CA ALA A 266 9.77 2.04 -6.22
C ALA A 266 8.84 3.01 -6.95
N ASN A 267 9.37 4.12 -7.43
CA ASN A 267 8.63 5.11 -8.22
C ASN A 267 7.41 5.70 -7.48
N ASN A 268 7.43 5.76 -6.14
CA ASN A 268 6.34 6.33 -5.37
C ASN A 268 6.61 7.80 -5.02
N HIS A 269 5.54 8.55 -4.78
CA HIS A 269 5.59 9.93 -4.29
C HIS A 269 4.95 10.01 -2.91
N PHE A 270 5.70 10.54 -1.94
CA PHE A 270 5.25 10.72 -0.56
C PHE A 270 5.20 12.21 -0.22
N GLN A 271 4.01 12.73 0.09
CA GLN A 271 3.78 14.14 0.35
C GLN A 271 3.19 14.35 1.76
N GLN A 272 3.85 15.18 2.57
CA GLN A 272 3.31 15.73 3.83
C GLN A 272 2.75 14.69 4.84
N ASN A 273 3.45 13.57 5.05
CA ASN A 273 3.07 12.68 6.16
C ASN A 273 3.50 13.30 7.49
N SER A 274 2.53 13.73 8.28
CA SER A 274 2.70 14.54 9.49
C SER A 274 2.66 13.72 10.79
N GLY A 275 2.17 12.47 10.75
CA GLY A 275 1.78 11.75 11.97
C GLY A 275 2.90 11.01 12.72
N TYR A 276 4.05 10.68 12.09
CA TYR A 276 5.17 10.01 12.80
C TYR A 276 6.55 10.13 12.11
N LEU A 277 7.56 9.42 12.67
CA LEU A 277 9.01 9.47 12.36
C LEU A 277 9.39 9.33 10.87
N ALA A 278 8.65 8.61 10.00
CA ALA A 278 9.14 8.37 8.64
C ALA A 278 8.06 8.22 7.56
N ASN A 279 8.42 8.45 6.29
CA ASN A 279 7.57 8.11 5.16
C ASN A 279 7.58 6.59 4.88
N ILE A 280 8.74 5.94 4.88
CA ILE A 280 8.86 4.48 4.85
C ILE A 280 9.46 4.02 6.17
N HIS A 281 8.79 3.13 6.87
CA HIS A 281 9.28 2.55 8.12
C HIS A 281 9.23 1.03 8.09
N ILE A 282 10.39 0.38 8.10
CA ILE A 282 10.49 -1.08 8.09
C ILE A 282 11.18 -1.57 9.36
N LEU A 283 10.47 -2.39 10.14
CA LEU A 283 11.04 -3.15 11.25
C LEU A 283 11.68 -4.44 10.73
N GLY A 284 12.85 -4.79 11.26
CA GLY A 284 13.63 -5.98 10.88
C GLY A 284 12.90 -7.30 11.13
N SER A 285 13.45 -8.43 10.65
CA SER A 285 12.85 -9.78 10.76
C SER A 285 13.46 -10.63 11.89
N TYR A 286 12.64 -11.17 12.80
CA TYR A 286 13.10 -11.95 13.97
C TYR A 286 13.97 -13.18 13.65
N SER A 287 13.85 -13.75 12.44
CA SER A 287 14.45 -15.04 12.11
C SER A 287 14.98 -15.16 10.68
N SER A 288 14.86 -14.13 9.83
CA SER A 288 15.23 -14.21 8.42
C SER A 288 15.95 -12.97 7.91
N THR A 289 16.82 -13.14 6.91
CA THR A 289 17.43 -12.02 6.18
C THR A 289 16.38 -11.41 5.25
N GLY A 290 15.82 -10.27 5.62
CA GLY A 290 14.90 -9.53 4.76
C GLY A 290 15.66 -8.71 3.71
N HIS A 291 15.42 -8.96 2.43
CA HIS A 291 15.91 -8.12 1.32
C HIS A 291 14.90 -7.03 0.98
N LEU A 292 15.35 -5.79 0.94
CA LEU A 292 14.53 -4.62 0.60
C LEU A 292 15.19 -3.82 -0.52
N VAL A 293 14.39 -3.38 -1.49
CA VAL A 293 14.83 -2.45 -2.54
C VAL A 293 13.91 -1.23 -2.49
N ILE A 294 14.46 -0.08 -2.11
CA ILE A 294 13.79 1.24 -2.13
C ILE A 294 14.47 2.10 -3.20
N VAL A 295 13.80 2.30 -4.34
CA VAL A 295 14.43 2.97 -5.48
C VAL A 295 13.55 4.00 -6.19
N ASN A 296 14.12 5.13 -6.60
CA ASN A 296 13.45 6.14 -7.41
C ASN A 296 12.15 6.68 -6.79
N ASN A 297 12.12 6.86 -5.47
CA ASN A 297 10.99 7.49 -4.77
C ASN A 297 11.24 8.98 -4.55
N ILE A 298 10.16 9.77 -4.50
CA ILE A 298 10.18 11.20 -4.17
C ILE A 298 9.52 11.40 -2.81
N PHE A 299 10.21 12.09 -1.90
CA PHE A 299 9.72 12.41 -0.57
C PHE A 299 9.68 13.93 -0.36
N ASP A 300 8.48 14.50 -0.40
CA ASP A 300 8.23 15.92 -0.21
C ASP A 300 7.80 16.20 1.22
N ASN A 301 8.71 16.79 2.00
CA ASN A 301 8.51 17.21 3.38
C ASN A 301 8.17 16.05 4.33
N ALA A 302 9.04 15.05 4.40
CA ALA A 302 8.96 14.06 5.47
C ALA A 302 9.13 14.73 6.84
N ASN A 303 8.26 14.42 7.81
CA ASN A 303 8.28 15.06 9.13
C ASN A 303 9.60 14.84 9.88
N GLN A 304 10.16 13.62 9.84
CA GLN A 304 11.47 13.34 10.43
C GLN A 304 12.42 12.64 9.46
N TYR A 305 12.06 11.48 8.90
CA TYR A 305 12.90 10.70 7.99
C TYR A 305 12.14 10.36 6.70
N CYS A 306 12.84 10.25 5.57
CA CYS A 306 12.26 9.67 4.37
C CYS A 306 12.16 8.14 4.50
N VAL A 307 13.21 7.51 5.03
CA VAL A 307 13.28 6.06 5.26
C VAL A 307 13.84 5.80 6.65
N GLU A 308 13.19 4.91 7.38
CA GLU A 308 13.60 4.39 8.69
C GLU A 308 13.63 2.86 8.65
N LEU A 309 14.78 2.25 8.94
CA LEU A 309 14.99 0.81 8.99
C LEU A 309 15.51 0.35 10.36
N ASN A 310 15.00 -0.76 10.89
CA ASN A 310 15.54 -1.52 12.05
C ASN A 310 15.82 -0.70 13.33
N THR A 311 14.85 0.08 13.80
CA THR A 311 15.08 1.04 14.89
C THR A 311 14.85 0.49 16.29
N ARG A 312 14.60 -0.82 16.40
CA ARG A 312 14.43 -1.53 17.67
C ARG A 312 15.68 -2.34 18.02
N PRO A 313 15.87 -2.71 19.31
CA PRO A 313 17.01 -3.52 19.75
C PRO A 313 17.18 -4.79 18.91
N SER A 314 18.37 -5.39 18.89
CA SER A 314 18.73 -6.56 18.07
C SER A 314 17.80 -7.78 18.24
N GLU A 315 16.99 -7.81 19.30
CA GLU A 315 15.94 -8.80 19.52
C GLU A 315 14.78 -8.73 18.52
N TYR A 316 14.66 -7.64 17.75
CA TYR A 316 13.59 -7.41 16.76
C TYR A 316 13.98 -7.72 15.31
N GLY A 317 15.15 -8.34 15.09
CA GLY A 317 15.56 -8.81 13.77
C GLY A 317 16.44 -7.86 12.95
N THR A 318 16.94 -8.34 11.81
CA THR A 318 17.79 -7.58 10.87
C THR A 318 17.12 -7.44 9.50
N THR A 319 17.24 -6.27 8.87
CA THR A 319 17.22 -6.17 7.40
C THR A 319 18.65 -6.20 6.91
N ASP A 320 18.92 -7.08 5.94
CA ASP A 320 20.25 -7.34 5.41
C ASP A 320 20.21 -7.28 3.88
N ASN A 321 21.36 -7.02 3.24
CA ASN A 321 21.50 -7.08 1.78
C ASN A 321 20.42 -6.25 1.04
N SER A 322 20.17 -5.04 1.54
CA SER A 322 19.13 -4.14 1.07
C SER A 322 19.72 -2.96 0.30
N ILE A 323 18.95 -2.40 -0.64
CA ILE A 323 19.37 -1.30 -1.52
C ILE A 323 18.42 -0.13 -1.32
N ILE A 324 18.97 1.06 -1.05
CA ILE A 324 18.26 2.34 -1.08
C ILE A 324 18.95 3.21 -2.13
N SER A 325 18.36 3.37 -3.31
CA SER A 325 19.02 4.13 -4.38
C SER A 325 18.15 5.10 -5.15
N ASP A 326 18.79 6.12 -5.73
CA ASP A 326 18.15 7.02 -6.71
C ASP A 326 16.89 7.73 -6.17
N ASN A 327 16.75 7.89 -4.85
CA ASN A 327 15.61 8.58 -4.25
C ASN A 327 15.87 10.08 -4.10
N ASN A 328 14.81 10.89 -4.13
CA ASN A 328 14.85 12.32 -3.84
C ASN A 328 14.16 12.60 -2.48
N CYS A 329 14.93 12.96 -1.47
CA CYS A 329 14.49 13.09 -0.10
C CYS A 329 14.61 14.52 0.43
N THR A 330 13.45 15.10 0.78
CA THR A 330 13.35 16.31 1.59
C THR A 330 12.74 15.98 2.96
N ALA A 331 13.58 15.95 3.99
CA ALA A 331 13.19 15.69 5.37
C ALA A 331 13.33 16.94 6.26
N ALA A 332 12.43 17.08 7.24
CA ALA A 332 12.50 18.14 8.26
C ALA A 332 13.32 17.72 9.49
N GLY A 333 13.45 16.42 9.75
CA GLY A 333 14.23 15.88 10.88
C GLY A 333 15.75 15.98 10.72
N PRO A 334 16.49 15.36 11.65
CA PRO A 334 17.95 15.42 11.66
C PRO A 334 18.60 14.61 10.53
N TYR A 335 17.90 13.61 9.98
CA TYR A 335 18.44 12.68 8.98
C TYR A 335 17.46 12.49 7.81
N SER A 336 17.98 12.25 6.61
CA SER A 336 17.18 11.84 5.46
C SER A 336 16.81 10.37 5.56
N PHE A 337 17.79 9.54 5.93
CA PHE A 337 17.60 8.12 6.18
C PHE A 337 18.16 7.73 7.54
N TRP A 338 17.38 6.97 8.30
CA TRP A 338 17.82 6.34 9.53
C TRP A 338 17.90 4.83 9.31
N VAL A 339 19.12 4.29 9.31
CA VAL A 339 19.36 2.85 9.20
C VAL A 339 19.95 2.33 10.51
N GLY A 340 19.16 1.52 11.20
CA GLY A 340 19.51 0.88 12.46
C GLY A 340 20.48 -0.30 12.30
N ALA A 341 20.31 -1.34 13.13
CA ALA A 341 21.15 -2.53 13.10
C ALA A 341 20.82 -3.39 11.86
N GLY A 342 21.76 -3.50 10.92
CA GLY A 342 21.64 -4.33 9.71
C GLY A 342 23.01 -4.49 9.05
N ASN A 343 23.17 -5.50 8.20
CA ASN A 343 24.39 -5.81 7.46
C ASN A 343 24.18 -5.61 5.96
N ASN A 344 25.20 -5.11 5.26
CA ASN A 344 25.20 -4.98 3.81
C ASN A 344 24.05 -4.14 3.24
N ILE A 345 23.64 -3.08 3.95
CA ILE A 345 22.73 -2.09 3.38
C ILE A 345 23.55 -1.13 2.52
N SER A 346 23.17 -1.04 1.24
CA SER A 346 23.79 -0.17 0.23
C SER A 346 22.91 1.04 -0.01
N ILE A 347 23.43 2.24 0.25
CA ILE A 347 22.73 3.50 -0.01
C ILE A 347 23.47 4.31 -1.06
N THR A 348 22.89 4.47 -2.25
CA THR A 348 23.61 5.06 -3.40
C THR A 348 22.76 6.02 -4.23
N ASN A 349 23.38 7.03 -4.84
CA ASN A 349 22.69 7.95 -5.78
C ASN A 349 21.46 8.69 -5.24
N ASN A 350 21.31 8.88 -3.92
CA ASN A 350 20.17 9.60 -3.38
C ASN A 350 20.46 11.11 -3.31
N ILE A 351 19.45 11.92 -3.64
CA ILE A 351 19.46 13.37 -3.45
C ILE A 351 18.84 13.62 -2.07
N ASN A 352 19.65 14.06 -1.11
CA ASN A 352 19.24 14.22 0.28
C ASN A 352 19.49 15.64 0.76
N ASN A 353 18.51 16.24 1.43
CA ASN A 353 18.69 17.53 2.10
C ASN A 353 19.26 17.43 3.53
N LYS A 354 19.39 16.21 4.07
CA LYS A 354 19.93 15.91 5.42
C LYS A 354 20.92 14.73 5.38
N PRO A 355 21.77 14.58 6.42
CA PRO A 355 22.68 13.43 6.53
C PRO A 355 21.98 12.07 6.59
N ILE A 356 22.74 11.01 6.35
CA ILE A 356 22.35 9.62 6.60
C ILE A 356 22.91 9.19 7.95
N TYR A 357 22.11 8.54 8.78
CA TYR A 357 22.57 7.92 10.02
C TYR A 357 22.64 6.39 9.91
N PHE A 358 23.78 5.83 10.29
CA PHE A 358 24.00 4.38 10.39
C PHE A 358 24.26 4.00 11.86
N ALA A 359 23.40 3.16 12.45
CA ALA A 359 23.61 2.62 13.79
C ALA A 359 24.36 1.28 13.79
N GLY A 360 24.35 0.55 12.66
CA GLY A 360 24.93 -0.79 12.52
C GLY A 360 26.30 -0.84 11.82
N THR A 361 27.09 -1.87 12.13
CA THR A 361 28.39 -2.16 11.49
C THR A 361 28.22 -2.79 10.11
N GLY A 362 29.10 -2.46 9.15
CA GLY A 362 29.13 -3.12 7.83
C GLY A 362 28.19 -2.55 6.77
N ASN A 363 27.50 -1.45 7.06
CA ASN A 363 26.70 -0.71 6.09
C ASN A 363 27.59 0.20 5.24
N THR A 364 27.27 0.36 3.96
CA THR A 364 28.04 1.21 3.03
C THR A 364 27.13 2.22 2.34
N GLY A 365 27.60 3.46 2.22
CA GLY A 365 26.90 4.52 1.48
C GLY A 365 27.85 5.20 0.52
N THR A 366 27.56 5.19 -0.78
CA THR A 366 28.38 5.83 -1.82
C THR A 366 27.51 6.52 -2.87
N GLY A 367 27.76 7.80 -3.17
CA GLY A 367 27.16 8.45 -4.35
C GLY A 367 25.99 9.42 -4.11
N ASN A 368 25.81 10.01 -2.93
CA ASN A 368 24.76 11.03 -2.77
C ASN A 368 25.14 12.35 -3.49
N THR A 369 24.33 12.75 -4.47
CA THR A 369 24.41 14.05 -5.17
C THR A 369 23.74 15.13 -4.31
N GLY A 370 24.38 15.38 -3.18
CA GLY A 370 23.99 16.17 -2.01
C GLY A 370 24.77 15.57 -0.84
N SER A 371 26.08 15.84 -0.83
CA SER A 371 27.08 14.84 -0.40
C SER A 371 27.17 14.77 1.11
N SER A 372 26.33 13.96 1.73
CA SER A 372 26.40 13.71 3.16
C SER A 372 26.62 12.23 3.45
N GLY A 373 27.30 11.96 4.55
CA GLY A 373 27.65 10.61 4.97
C GLY A 373 28.25 10.56 6.37
N VAL A 374 28.71 9.37 6.77
CA VAL A 374 29.39 9.14 8.05
C VAL A 374 30.79 8.60 7.75
N ALA A 375 31.79 9.09 8.48
CA ALA A 375 33.15 8.55 8.44
C ALA A 375 33.54 8.04 9.83
N VAL A 376 34.02 6.80 9.90
CA VAL A 376 34.57 6.23 11.13
C VAL A 376 36.06 6.53 11.17
N LEU A 377 36.50 7.27 12.20
CA LEU A 377 37.91 7.51 12.47
C LEU A 377 38.49 6.24 13.10
N SER A 378 39.47 5.60 12.46
CA SER A 378 40.17 4.43 13.05
C SER A 378 41.37 4.85 13.92
N SER A 379 41.88 6.06 13.72
CA SER A 379 43.04 6.62 14.44
C SER A 379 42.99 8.16 14.53
N GLY A 380 41.79 8.74 14.65
CA GLY A 380 41.59 10.19 14.66
C GLY A 380 41.57 10.85 13.29
N ALA A 381 41.61 10.09 12.20
CA ALA A 381 41.44 10.62 10.85
C ALA A 381 40.69 9.66 9.93
N ALA A 382 39.96 10.20 8.96
CA ALA A 382 39.35 9.48 7.85
C ALA A 382 39.37 10.35 6.59
N THR A 383 39.41 9.71 5.42
CA THR A 383 39.26 10.38 4.12
C THR A 383 38.07 9.82 3.38
N VAL A 384 37.26 10.70 2.79
CA VAL A 384 36.07 10.33 2.04
C VAL A 384 36.11 10.99 0.66
N THR A 385 35.74 10.25 -0.39
CA THR A 385 35.60 10.84 -1.72
C THR A 385 34.31 11.65 -1.79
N VAL A 386 34.40 12.92 -2.16
CA VAL A 386 33.28 13.86 -2.31
C VAL A 386 33.24 14.44 -3.73
N PRO A 387 32.08 14.91 -4.21
CA PRO A 387 31.98 15.60 -5.50
C PRO A 387 32.91 16.81 -5.61
N SER A 388 33.29 17.14 -6.84
CA SER A 388 34.05 18.37 -7.10
C SER A 388 33.25 19.60 -6.63
N LEU A 389 33.96 20.59 -6.07
CA LEU A 389 33.40 21.83 -5.49
C LEU A 389 32.69 21.69 -4.14
N CYS A 390 32.74 20.51 -3.53
CA CYS A 390 32.18 20.27 -2.21
C CYS A 390 32.72 21.24 -1.13
N ARG A 391 31.84 21.83 -0.33
CA ARG A 391 32.19 22.41 0.99
C ARG A 391 31.58 21.54 2.07
N ALA A 392 32.40 21.02 2.99
CA ALA A 392 31.94 20.10 4.02
C ALA A 392 31.80 20.78 5.39
N VAL A 393 30.71 20.47 6.11
CA VAL A 393 30.61 20.60 7.57
C VAL A 393 30.70 19.20 8.16
N CYS A 394 31.40 19.03 9.27
CA CYS A 394 31.49 17.77 9.98
C CYS A 394 31.03 17.93 11.42
N THR A 395 30.23 17.01 11.91
CA THR A 395 29.65 17.02 13.26
C THR A 395 29.92 15.69 13.97
N ASP A 396 30.30 15.81 15.24
CA ASP A 396 30.47 14.68 16.16
C ASP A 396 29.08 14.20 16.56
N ALA A 397 28.80 12.90 16.44
CA ALA A 397 27.56 12.33 16.96
C ALA A 397 27.52 12.35 18.51
N THR A 398 28.68 12.38 19.17
CA THR A 398 28.84 12.33 20.63
C THR A 398 29.13 13.70 21.27
N ALA A 399 29.35 14.73 20.44
CA ALA A 399 29.66 16.11 20.83
C ALA A 399 30.84 16.29 21.81
N ALA A 400 31.72 15.30 21.93
CA ALA A 400 32.75 15.27 22.98
C ALA A 400 34.08 15.85 22.52
N ASN A 401 34.38 15.84 21.21
CA ASN A 401 35.72 16.14 20.70
C ASN A 401 35.73 17.23 19.62
N PRO A 402 36.79 18.04 19.53
CA PRO A 402 36.99 18.94 18.40
C PRO A 402 37.15 18.12 17.12
N ILE A 403 36.34 18.44 16.11
CA ILE A 403 36.43 17.86 14.77
C ILE A 403 36.80 18.96 13.79
N SER A 404 37.67 18.62 12.85
CA SER A 404 37.90 19.46 11.68
C SER A 404 37.71 18.65 10.41
N CYS A 405 37.21 19.30 9.38
CA CYS A 405 37.24 18.71 8.07
C CYS A 405 37.56 19.70 6.97
N THR A 406 38.28 19.19 5.97
CA THR A 406 38.85 19.99 4.88
C THR A 406 38.62 19.24 3.59
N VAL A 407 38.10 19.93 2.58
CA VAL A 407 37.94 19.38 1.23
C VAL A 407 39.09 19.87 0.35
N SER A 408 39.76 18.95 -0.35
CA SER A 408 40.75 19.23 -1.39
C SER A 408 40.42 18.42 -2.63
N GLY A 409 39.99 19.10 -3.70
CA GLY A 409 39.54 18.46 -4.93
C GLY A 409 38.27 17.62 -4.69
N THR A 410 38.39 16.30 -4.83
CA THR A 410 37.32 15.33 -4.56
C THR A 410 37.56 14.56 -3.25
N THR A 411 38.43 15.04 -2.37
CA THR A 411 38.78 14.36 -1.12
C THR A 411 38.40 15.22 0.08
N LEU A 412 37.52 14.71 0.93
CA LEU A 412 37.23 15.23 2.26
C LEU A 412 38.13 14.52 3.27
N THR A 413 38.97 15.28 3.96
CA THR A 413 39.75 14.81 5.11
C THR A 413 39.02 15.22 6.38
N ILE A 414 38.73 14.25 7.25
CA ILE A 414 38.09 14.45 8.56
C ILE A 414 39.11 14.08 9.63
N THR A 415 39.27 14.92 10.63
CA THR A 415 40.15 14.70 11.78
C THR A 415 39.41 14.94 13.08
N GLY A 416 39.66 14.09 14.07
CA GLY A 416 39.06 14.12 15.41
C GLY A 416 39.96 13.37 16.40
N MET A 417 39.46 13.06 17.59
CA MET A 417 40.22 12.32 18.61
C MET A 417 39.75 10.87 18.72
N GLY A 418 40.70 9.93 18.72
CA GLY A 418 40.41 8.52 18.96
C GLY A 418 39.60 7.84 17.85
N MET A 419 38.85 6.81 18.24
CA MET A 419 37.87 6.18 17.36
C MET A 419 36.52 6.86 17.54
N ASP A 420 35.96 7.39 16.47
CA ASP A 420 34.72 8.17 16.50
C ASP A 420 33.95 8.06 15.17
N SER A 421 32.65 8.32 15.20
CA SER A 421 31.76 8.32 14.04
C SER A 421 31.34 9.75 13.70
N ILE A 422 31.92 10.31 12.63
CA ILE A 422 31.71 11.70 12.24
C ILE A 422 30.71 11.80 11.10
N ASN A 423 29.61 12.50 11.34
CA ASN A 423 28.70 12.89 10.28
C ASN A 423 29.34 14.02 9.48
N TRP A 424 29.28 13.97 8.16
CA TRP A 424 29.71 15.05 7.29
C TRP A 424 28.62 15.40 6.28
N PHE A 425 28.53 16.67 5.95
CA PHE A 425 27.55 17.23 5.03
C PHE A 425 28.23 18.18 4.07
N CYS A 426 28.10 17.89 2.79
CA CYS A 426 28.62 18.66 1.68
C CYS A 426 27.53 19.51 1.05
N PHE A 427 27.85 20.78 0.81
CA PHE A 427 26.98 21.77 0.20
C PHE A 427 27.74 22.65 -0.80
#